data_AF-A0A2P5DZT8-F1
#
_entry.id   AF-A0A2P5DZT8-F1
#
_cell.length_a   1.000
_cell.length_b   1.000
_cell.length_c   1.000
_cell.angle_alpha   90.00
_cell.angle_beta   90.00
_cell.angle_gamma   90.00
#
_symmetry.space_group_name_H-M   'P 1'
#
loop_
_entity.id
_entity.type
_entity.pdbx_description
1 polymer ?
#
loop_
_entity_poly.entity_id
_entity_poly.type
_entity_poly.pdbx_seq_one_letter_code
_entity_poly.pdbx_strand_id
1 'polypeptide(L)'
;METHFSHRHPLSPFEVDQDQEDELMCSGCQLEVLPGSSAFKCTKPKCKFLLHKPCFELPRETRHGAHPQHTLTLYPTPPYMFSCDACGGYGTAFVYNCYACRFALHVQCAALAESVKRDVHQHPLHLVFSLPQRKGKEDEKEEEEEDEEDEKEEDNEQEEEKEDYLCGVCGSGFIEGYWAYFCKECDYGAHLDCATAEADDHHHHNNEDEEEEEEGSKDVDLDSIVAENLKGIAVQQMILNNQRARMIRKQQATMMNNTRSLFRFHL
;
A
#
# COMPACT_ATOMS: atom_id res chain seq x y z
N MET A 1 8.90 -26.86 15.97
CA MET A 1 10.03 -25.92 15.77
C MET A 1 10.44 -26.04 14.32
N GLU A 2 10.57 -24.92 13.63
CA GLU A 2 10.70 -24.87 12.18
C GLU A 2 11.90 -24.01 11.77
N THR A 3 12.61 -24.43 10.73
CA THR A 3 13.68 -23.63 10.12
C THR A 3 13.08 -22.70 9.07
N HIS A 4 13.61 -21.49 8.95
CA HIS A 4 13.17 -20.54 7.92
C HIS A 4 14.38 -19.97 7.17
N PHE A 5 14.28 -19.78 5.86
CA PHE A 5 15.41 -19.39 5.00
C PHE A 5 16.03 -18.03 5.38
N SER A 6 15.28 -17.17 6.05
CA SER A 6 15.75 -15.84 6.50
C SER A 6 16.53 -15.86 7.81
N HIS A 7 16.56 -16.97 8.54
CA HIS A 7 17.09 -16.97 9.90
C HIS A 7 17.72 -18.30 10.29
N ARG A 8 18.86 -18.23 10.99
CA ARG A 8 19.69 -19.42 11.28
C ARG A 8 19.23 -20.24 12.49
N HIS A 9 18.35 -19.69 13.32
CA HIS A 9 17.83 -20.39 14.48
C HIS A 9 16.42 -20.92 14.20
N PRO A 10 16.03 -22.05 14.82
CA PRO A 10 14.66 -22.52 14.76
C PRO A 10 13.68 -21.48 15.33
N LEU A 11 12.55 -21.37 14.66
CA LEU A 11 11.39 -20.58 15.05
C LEU A 11 10.35 -21.50 15.69
N SER A 12 9.56 -20.97 16.62
CA SER A 12 8.39 -21.63 17.18
C SER A 12 7.16 -20.74 16.96
N PRO A 13 5.96 -21.33 16.78
CA PRO A 13 4.72 -20.59 16.87
C PRO A 13 4.68 -19.74 18.14
N PHE A 14 4.16 -18.55 18.01
CA PHE A 14 4.08 -17.54 19.06
C PHE A 14 2.77 -16.78 18.88
N GLU A 15 2.01 -16.67 19.96
CA GLU A 15 0.82 -15.83 20.04
C GLU A 15 1.19 -14.61 20.90
N VAL A 16 0.79 -13.43 20.42
CA VAL A 16 1.04 -12.19 21.15
C VAL A 16 -0.04 -12.02 22.20
N ASP A 17 0.35 -12.04 23.47
CA ASP A 17 -0.55 -11.78 24.60
C ASP A 17 -1.07 -10.33 24.58
N GLN A 18 -2.26 -10.10 25.13
CA GLN A 18 -2.87 -8.75 25.21
C GLN A 18 -2.09 -7.81 26.14
N ASP A 19 -1.38 -8.37 27.13
CA ASP A 19 -0.65 -7.63 28.17
C ASP A 19 0.82 -7.35 27.78
N GLN A 20 1.20 -7.57 26.53
CA GLN A 20 2.57 -7.34 26.06
C GLN A 20 2.82 -5.83 25.91
N GLU A 21 3.60 -5.25 26.81
CA GLU A 21 3.92 -3.82 26.81
C GLU A 21 4.88 -3.40 25.67
N ASP A 22 5.66 -4.33 25.13
CA ASP A 22 6.65 -4.05 24.09
C ASP A 22 6.00 -4.08 22.69
N GLU A 23 6.23 -3.04 21.87
CA GLU A 23 5.87 -3.12 20.45
C GLU A 23 6.74 -4.16 19.73
N LEU A 24 6.14 -5.29 19.37
CA LEU A 24 6.83 -6.38 18.67
C LEU A 24 6.87 -6.10 17.18
N MET A 25 8.07 -5.95 16.62
CA MET A 25 8.25 -5.68 15.19
C MET A 25 8.59 -6.94 14.41
N CYS A 26 7.85 -7.19 13.33
CA CYS A 26 8.17 -8.25 12.39
C CYS A 26 9.46 -7.92 11.63
N SER A 27 10.40 -8.85 11.66
CA SER A 27 11.67 -8.74 10.96
C SER A 27 11.53 -8.81 9.43
N GLY A 28 10.41 -9.35 8.94
CA GLY A 28 10.13 -9.52 7.51
C GLY A 28 9.54 -8.30 6.85
N CYS A 29 8.57 -7.64 7.48
CA CYS A 29 7.85 -6.52 6.88
C CYS A 29 8.04 -5.20 7.64
N GLN A 30 8.64 -5.20 8.84
CA GLN A 30 8.76 -4.02 9.71
C GLN A 30 7.40 -3.39 10.10
N LEU A 31 6.33 -4.17 10.05
CA LEU A 31 5.08 -3.84 10.72
C LEU A 31 5.04 -4.51 12.09
N GLU A 32 4.22 -3.94 12.95
CA GLU A 32 4.01 -4.47 14.29
C GLU A 32 3.19 -5.77 14.24
N VAL A 33 3.53 -6.69 15.13
CA VAL A 33 2.78 -7.91 15.39
C VAL A 33 1.77 -7.61 16.50
N LEU A 34 0.54 -7.35 16.10
CA LEU A 34 -0.54 -6.97 17.01
C LEU A 34 -0.95 -8.12 17.94
N PRO A 35 -1.45 -7.83 19.15
CA PRO A 35 -2.03 -8.83 20.05
C PRO A 35 -3.05 -9.75 19.36
N GLY A 36 -3.03 -11.03 19.71
CA GLY A 36 -3.87 -12.06 19.09
C GLY A 36 -3.46 -12.49 17.68
N SER A 37 -2.44 -11.88 17.08
CA SER A 37 -1.91 -12.32 15.78
C SER A 37 -1.02 -13.56 15.93
N SER A 38 -1.16 -14.52 15.00
CA SER A 38 -0.23 -15.64 14.91
C SER A 38 1.12 -15.20 14.33
N ALA A 39 2.20 -15.60 15.00
CA ALA A 39 3.56 -15.27 14.62
C ALA A 39 4.53 -16.44 14.86
N PHE A 40 5.76 -16.27 14.39
CA PHE A 40 6.85 -17.22 14.60
C PHE A 40 8.03 -16.49 15.23
N LYS A 41 8.41 -16.90 16.45
CA LYS A 41 9.47 -16.27 17.23
C LYS A 41 10.71 -17.16 17.32
N CYS A 42 11.88 -16.55 17.26
CA CYS A 42 13.13 -17.27 17.41
C CYS A 42 13.23 -17.89 18.81
N THR A 43 13.64 -19.15 18.85
CA THR A 43 13.79 -19.93 20.09
C THR A 43 15.03 -19.54 20.93
N LYS A 44 15.93 -18.70 20.38
CA LYS A 44 17.13 -18.24 21.11
C LYS A 44 16.78 -17.04 22.01
N PRO A 45 17.05 -17.10 23.33
CA PRO A 45 16.61 -16.09 24.31
C PRO A 45 17.02 -14.64 24.03
N LYS A 46 18.13 -14.41 23.30
CA LYS A 46 18.63 -13.07 22.98
C LYS A 46 18.36 -12.64 21.54
N CYS A 47 17.66 -13.45 20.77
CA CYS A 47 17.36 -13.17 19.38
C CYS A 47 15.94 -12.62 19.26
N LYS A 48 15.82 -11.38 18.78
CA LYS A 48 14.54 -10.70 18.60
C LYS A 48 13.87 -11.01 17.25
N PHE A 49 14.36 -12.03 16.53
CA PHE A 49 13.81 -12.37 15.22
C PHE A 49 12.40 -12.94 15.38
N LEU A 50 11.46 -12.29 14.69
CA LEU A 50 10.02 -12.55 14.78
C LEU A 50 9.41 -12.30 13.40
N LEU A 51 8.52 -13.18 12.94
CA LEU A 51 7.76 -12.99 11.70
C LEU A 51 6.27 -13.12 11.99
N HIS A 52 5.43 -12.29 11.38
CA HIS A 52 4.01 -12.64 11.23
C HIS A 52 3.91 -13.97 10.49
N LYS A 53 2.86 -14.75 10.76
CA LYS A 53 2.60 -15.99 10.00
C LYS A 53 2.59 -15.78 8.47
N PRO A 54 1.90 -14.76 7.92
CA PRO A 54 1.99 -14.47 6.49
C PRO A 54 3.41 -14.16 6.00
N CYS A 55 4.22 -13.45 6.80
CA CYS A 55 5.62 -13.16 6.47
C CYS A 55 6.53 -14.40 6.50
N PHE A 56 6.20 -15.39 7.33
CA PHE A 56 6.88 -16.69 7.37
C PHE A 56 6.51 -17.56 6.16
N GLU A 57 5.30 -17.41 5.64
CA GLU A 57 4.74 -18.23 4.54
C GLU A 57 4.89 -17.57 3.15
N LEU A 58 5.52 -16.39 3.09
CA LEU A 58 5.76 -15.67 1.84
C LEU A 58 6.48 -16.56 0.81
N PRO A 59 6.00 -16.59 -0.44
CA PRO A 59 6.66 -17.35 -1.48
C PRO A 59 8.07 -16.81 -1.76
N ARG A 60 8.98 -17.72 -2.13
CA ARG A 60 10.36 -17.37 -2.47
C ARG A 60 10.46 -16.56 -3.77
N GLU A 61 9.47 -16.72 -4.63
CA GLU A 61 9.38 -16.13 -5.96
C GLU A 61 7.92 -15.77 -6.22
N THR A 62 7.67 -14.66 -6.92
CA THR A 62 6.31 -14.24 -7.30
C THR A 62 6.32 -13.53 -8.64
N ARG A 63 5.22 -13.67 -9.41
CA ARG A 63 4.94 -12.80 -10.55
C ARG A 63 4.15 -11.60 -10.07
N HIS A 64 4.31 -10.44 -10.72
CA HIS A 64 3.61 -9.22 -10.33
C HIS A 64 3.14 -8.46 -11.55
N GLY A 65 1.90 -7.92 -11.53
CA GLY A 65 1.28 -7.24 -12.67
C GLY A 65 2.03 -6.00 -13.15
N ALA A 66 2.72 -5.31 -12.25
CA ALA A 66 3.61 -4.18 -12.59
C ALA A 66 4.93 -4.59 -13.26
N HIS A 67 5.30 -5.86 -13.17
CA HIS A 67 6.55 -6.39 -13.72
C HIS A 67 6.36 -7.79 -14.32
N PRO A 68 5.49 -7.97 -15.33
CA PRO A 68 5.11 -9.30 -15.81
C PRO A 68 6.21 -10.02 -16.62
N GLN A 69 7.27 -9.30 -17.02
CA GLN A 69 8.36 -9.80 -17.84
C GLN A 69 9.29 -10.74 -17.05
N HIS A 70 9.37 -10.56 -15.73
CA HIS A 70 10.24 -11.36 -14.88
C HIS A 70 9.57 -11.72 -13.55
N THR A 71 9.98 -12.86 -13.00
CA THR A 71 9.66 -13.25 -11.63
C THR A 71 10.50 -12.43 -10.65
N LEU A 72 9.88 -11.95 -9.56
CA LEU A 72 10.57 -11.30 -8.46
C LEU A 72 11.02 -12.35 -7.44
N THR A 73 12.23 -12.22 -6.92
CA THR A 73 12.77 -13.12 -5.88
C THR A 73 12.73 -12.44 -4.51
N LEU A 74 12.34 -13.18 -3.48
CA LEU A 74 12.30 -12.72 -2.10
C LEU A 74 13.66 -12.80 -1.42
N TYR A 75 14.18 -11.66 -0.98
CA TYR A 75 15.44 -11.56 -0.25
C TYR A 75 15.22 -11.08 1.20
N PRO A 76 15.61 -11.88 2.21
CA PRO A 76 15.46 -11.50 3.62
C PRO A 76 16.32 -10.36 4.13
N THR A 77 17.43 -10.11 3.46
CA THR A 77 18.46 -9.19 3.91
C THR A 77 19.00 -8.52 2.67
N PRO A 78 18.41 -7.39 2.28
CA PRO A 78 18.96 -6.62 1.18
C PRO A 78 20.37 -6.16 1.59
N PRO A 79 21.35 -6.16 0.67
CA PRO A 79 22.72 -5.79 0.99
C PRO A 79 22.84 -4.31 1.43
N TYR A 80 21.88 -3.48 1.03
CA TYR A 80 21.75 -2.06 1.35
C TYR A 80 20.27 -1.71 1.53
N MET A 81 19.99 -0.48 1.98
CA MET A 81 18.63 0.06 1.87
C MET A 81 18.19 0.09 0.40
N PHE A 82 16.94 -0.25 0.13
CA PHE A 82 16.35 -0.19 -1.21
C PHE A 82 15.26 0.88 -1.26
N SER A 83 15.02 1.44 -2.44
CA SER A 83 13.82 2.24 -2.73
C SER A 83 12.75 1.31 -3.32
N CYS A 84 11.51 1.46 -2.88
CA CYS A 84 10.39 0.69 -3.41
C CYS A 84 9.81 1.38 -4.65
N ASP A 85 9.70 0.67 -5.77
CA ASP A 85 9.14 1.21 -7.02
C ASP A 85 7.64 1.52 -6.93
N ALA A 86 6.94 0.96 -5.94
CA ALA A 86 5.51 1.23 -5.74
C ALA A 86 5.26 2.52 -4.95
N CYS A 87 5.89 2.67 -3.78
CA CYS A 87 5.57 3.77 -2.86
C CYS A 87 6.67 4.84 -2.75
N GLY A 88 7.83 4.61 -3.35
CA GLY A 88 9.01 5.47 -3.20
C GLY A 88 9.69 5.42 -1.84
N GLY A 89 9.12 4.69 -0.88
CA GLY A 89 9.66 4.54 0.46
C GLY A 89 10.89 3.66 0.50
N TYR A 90 11.80 3.97 1.43
CA TYR A 90 12.97 3.13 1.68
C TYR A 90 12.62 1.90 2.51
N GLY A 91 13.30 0.77 2.26
CA GLY A 91 13.15 -0.47 3.01
C GLY A 91 14.48 -1.09 3.42
N THR A 92 14.47 -1.76 4.58
CA THR A 92 15.61 -2.60 5.05
C THR A 92 15.17 -4.02 5.45
N ALA A 93 13.87 -4.32 5.31
CA ALA A 93 13.27 -5.62 5.61
C ALA A 93 13.34 -6.56 4.40
N PHE A 94 12.47 -7.58 4.36
CA PHE A 94 12.36 -8.45 3.19
C PHE A 94 11.92 -7.63 1.97
N VAL A 95 12.46 -8.02 0.81
CA VAL A 95 12.21 -7.35 -0.47
C VAL A 95 11.94 -8.37 -1.55
N TYR A 96 10.95 -8.10 -2.40
CA TYR A 96 10.83 -8.75 -3.70
C TYR A 96 11.64 -7.95 -4.70
N ASN A 97 12.65 -8.57 -5.30
CA ASN A 97 13.60 -7.89 -6.19
C ASN A 97 13.79 -8.65 -7.50
N CYS A 98 13.86 -7.90 -8.60
CA CYS A 98 14.40 -8.35 -9.87
C CYS A 98 15.72 -7.60 -10.14
N TYR A 99 16.84 -8.30 -9.96
CA TYR A 99 18.18 -7.72 -10.13
C TYR A 99 18.44 -7.25 -11.57
N ALA A 100 17.90 -7.94 -12.57
CA ALA A 100 18.09 -7.62 -13.98
C ALA A 100 17.49 -6.24 -14.33
N CYS A 101 16.33 -5.92 -13.75
CA CYS A 101 15.61 -4.68 -14.02
C CYS A 101 15.81 -3.60 -12.95
N ARG A 102 16.48 -3.93 -11.84
CA ARG A 102 16.57 -3.08 -10.63
C ARG A 102 15.20 -2.71 -10.06
N PHE A 103 14.22 -3.60 -10.20
CA PHE A 103 12.88 -3.42 -9.68
C PHE A 103 12.76 -4.05 -8.29
N ALA A 104 12.25 -3.31 -7.31
CA ALA A 104 12.18 -3.69 -5.91
C ALA A 104 10.87 -3.25 -5.27
N LEU A 105 10.21 -4.18 -4.57
CA LEU A 105 8.98 -3.92 -3.82
C LEU A 105 9.16 -4.32 -2.36
N HIS A 106 8.63 -3.50 -1.44
CA HIS A 106 8.30 -3.99 -0.10
C HIS A 106 7.35 -5.19 -0.22
N VAL A 107 7.42 -6.14 0.71
CA VAL A 107 6.50 -7.29 0.72
C VAL A 107 5.04 -6.86 0.80
N GLN A 108 4.77 -5.72 1.44
CA GLN A 108 3.45 -5.11 1.51
C GLN A 108 3.00 -4.52 0.18
N CYS A 109 3.90 -3.82 -0.51
CA CYS A 109 3.59 -3.21 -1.80
C CYS A 109 3.34 -4.27 -2.89
N ALA A 110 4.05 -5.40 -2.82
CA ALA A 110 3.81 -6.54 -3.70
C ALA A 110 2.46 -7.25 -3.44
N ALA A 111 1.80 -6.97 -2.32
CA ALA A 111 0.53 -7.58 -1.92
C ALA A 111 -0.66 -6.61 -2.03
N LEU A 112 -0.45 -5.40 -2.56
CA LEU A 112 -1.51 -4.42 -2.75
C LEU A 112 -2.64 -5.01 -3.61
N ALA A 113 -3.87 -4.80 -3.17
CA ALA A 113 -5.05 -5.24 -3.92
C ALA A 113 -5.14 -4.52 -5.27
N GLU A 114 -5.61 -5.22 -6.30
CA GLU A 114 -5.84 -4.62 -7.63
C GLU A 114 -6.94 -3.55 -7.60
N SER A 115 -7.87 -3.65 -6.66
CA SER A 115 -8.94 -2.68 -6.44
C SER A 115 -9.29 -2.53 -4.97
N VAL A 116 -9.66 -1.32 -4.56
CA VAL A 116 -10.14 -1.00 -3.22
C VAL A 116 -11.42 -0.17 -3.31
N LYS A 117 -12.34 -0.36 -2.37
CA LYS A 117 -13.54 0.48 -2.21
C LYS A 117 -13.35 1.40 -1.03
N ARG A 118 -13.81 2.65 -1.14
CA ARG A 118 -13.73 3.66 -0.09
C ARG A 118 -15.09 4.29 0.14
N ASP A 119 -15.44 4.61 1.37
CA ASP A 119 -16.75 5.21 1.66
C ASP A 119 -16.84 6.66 1.16
N VAL A 120 -15.68 7.32 1.08
CA VAL A 120 -15.55 8.68 0.54
C VAL A 120 -15.69 8.74 -0.99
N HIS A 121 -15.73 7.59 -1.68
CA HIS A 121 -15.89 7.55 -3.13
C HIS A 121 -16.68 6.32 -3.61
N GLN A 122 -17.74 6.55 -4.38
CA GLN A 122 -18.72 5.51 -4.72
C GLN A 122 -18.17 4.38 -5.59
N HIS A 123 -17.24 4.67 -6.50
CA HIS A 123 -16.68 3.68 -7.43
C HIS A 123 -15.44 2.99 -6.85
N PRO A 124 -15.15 1.74 -7.24
CA PRO A 124 -13.89 1.09 -6.93
C PRO A 124 -12.70 1.85 -7.51
N LEU A 125 -11.65 2.01 -6.70
CA LEU A 125 -10.38 2.55 -7.15
C LEU A 125 -9.46 1.39 -7.53
N HIS A 126 -8.81 1.49 -8.68
CA HIS A 126 -7.92 0.46 -9.21
C HIS A 126 -6.46 0.88 -9.08
N LEU A 127 -5.60 -0.07 -8.71
CA LEU A 127 -4.17 0.16 -8.62
C LEU A 127 -3.59 0.45 -10.01
N VAL A 128 -2.87 1.55 -10.13
CA VAL A 128 -2.15 1.95 -11.35
C VAL A 128 -0.67 2.10 -11.05
N PHE A 129 0.17 1.63 -11.98
CA PHE A 129 1.63 1.64 -11.84
C PHE A 129 2.30 2.90 -12.38
N SER A 130 1.51 3.76 -13.02
CA SER A 130 1.89 5.04 -13.60
C SER A 130 0.67 5.96 -13.58
N LEU A 131 0.86 7.24 -13.25
CA LEU A 131 -0.23 8.21 -13.27
C LEU A 131 -0.80 8.34 -14.70
N PRO A 132 -2.13 8.36 -14.88
CA PRO A 132 -2.73 8.58 -16.19
C PRO A 132 -2.37 9.97 -16.72
N GLN A 133 -2.21 10.13 -18.04
CA GLN A 133 -2.08 11.46 -18.64
C GLN A 133 -3.46 12.12 -18.69
N ARG A 134 -3.59 13.39 -18.26
CA ARG A 134 -4.84 14.14 -18.47
C ARG A 134 -5.02 14.30 -19.98
N LYS A 135 -6.18 13.91 -20.51
CA LYS A 135 -6.53 14.28 -21.88
C LYS A 135 -6.71 15.80 -21.91
N GLY A 136 -5.77 16.52 -22.53
CA GLY A 136 -5.93 17.93 -22.82
C GLY A 136 -7.18 18.15 -23.66
N LYS A 137 -7.85 19.30 -23.48
CA LYS A 137 -8.89 19.78 -24.39
C LYS A 137 -8.24 20.21 -25.71
N GLU A 138 -7.86 19.25 -26.56
CA GLU A 138 -7.36 19.53 -27.91
C GLU A 138 -8.44 19.36 -28.99
N ASP A 139 -9.61 18.78 -28.67
CA ASP A 139 -10.61 18.39 -29.68
C ASP A 139 -11.70 19.45 -29.98
N GLU A 140 -11.54 20.73 -29.64
CA GLU A 140 -12.55 21.79 -29.95
C GLU A 140 -11.97 23.06 -30.62
N LYS A 141 -10.81 22.97 -31.29
CA LYS A 141 -10.27 24.08 -32.10
C LYS A 141 -9.84 23.63 -33.50
N GLU A 142 -10.74 22.96 -34.21
CA GLU A 142 -10.69 22.91 -35.67
C GLU A 142 -11.99 23.50 -36.19
N GLU A 143 -12.04 24.82 -36.35
CA GLU A 143 -12.86 25.57 -37.31
C GLU A 143 -12.73 27.06 -36.96
N GLU A 144 -11.67 27.69 -37.49
CA GLU A 144 -11.60 29.09 -37.95
C GLU A 144 -10.13 29.36 -38.36
N GLU A 145 -9.69 28.72 -39.45
CA GLU A 145 -8.63 29.28 -40.28
C GLU A 145 -9.30 30.21 -41.29
N GLU A 146 -9.00 31.51 -41.22
CA GLU A 146 -8.80 32.37 -42.39
C GLU A 146 -8.22 33.72 -41.94
N ASP A 147 -7.04 34.03 -42.48
CA ASP A 147 -6.47 35.35 -42.74
C ASP A 147 -5.92 36.20 -41.55
N GLU A 148 -4.60 36.17 -41.37
CA GLU A 148 -3.70 37.28 -41.76
C GLU A 148 -2.24 36.97 -41.35
N GLU A 149 -1.36 36.92 -42.35
CA GLU A 149 0.09 36.89 -42.20
C GLU A 149 0.57 38.24 -41.62
N ASP A 150 1.22 38.24 -40.45
CA ASP A 150 2.30 39.21 -40.17
C ASP A 150 3.09 38.85 -38.90
N GLU A 151 4.40 39.06 -39.00
CA GLU A 151 5.50 38.63 -38.14
C GLU A 151 5.37 39.05 -36.66
N LYS A 152 5.68 38.12 -35.73
CA LYS A 152 6.59 38.31 -34.59
C LYS A 152 6.86 37.01 -33.84
N GLU A 153 8.14 36.66 -33.80
CA GLU A 153 8.73 35.78 -32.78
C GLU A 153 8.56 36.44 -31.41
N GLU A 154 7.72 35.86 -30.56
CA GLU A 154 7.91 35.89 -29.10
C GLU A 154 7.78 34.45 -28.65
N ASP A 155 8.89 33.90 -28.13
CA ASP A 155 8.98 32.59 -27.51
C ASP A 155 8.02 32.54 -26.32
N ASN A 156 6.76 32.21 -26.59
CA ASN A 156 5.80 31.86 -25.56
C ASN A 156 6.02 30.37 -25.29
N GLU A 157 7.06 30.05 -24.54
CA GLU A 157 7.08 28.85 -23.71
C GLU A 157 5.90 28.99 -22.74
N GLN A 158 4.70 28.70 -23.23
CA GLN A 158 3.61 28.32 -22.37
C GLN A 158 4.08 27.01 -21.75
N GLU A 159 4.73 27.12 -20.59
CA GLU A 159 4.71 26.05 -19.62
C GLU A 159 3.23 25.70 -19.45
N GLU A 160 2.77 24.67 -20.15
CA GLU A 160 1.49 24.05 -19.86
C GLU A 160 1.53 23.78 -18.36
N GLU A 161 0.74 24.54 -17.59
CA GLU A 161 0.50 24.26 -16.20
C GLU A 161 -0.15 22.87 -16.18
N LYS A 162 0.67 21.82 -16.14
CA LYS A 162 0.25 20.43 -16.01
C LYS A 162 -0.54 20.41 -14.71
N GLU A 163 -1.87 20.48 -14.82
CA GLU A 163 -2.71 20.49 -13.65
C GLU A 163 -2.43 19.19 -12.90
N ASP A 164 -1.70 19.31 -11.79
CA ASP A 164 -1.26 18.17 -11.02
C ASP A 164 -2.51 17.43 -10.52
N TYR A 165 -2.55 16.11 -10.72
CA TYR A 165 -3.55 15.29 -10.06
C TYR A 165 -3.43 15.50 -8.55
N LEU A 166 -4.55 15.75 -7.89
CA LEU A 166 -4.61 15.86 -6.43
C LEU A 166 -5.27 14.61 -5.87
N CYS A 167 -4.71 14.11 -4.78
CA CYS A 167 -5.31 13.02 -4.04
C CYS A 167 -6.65 13.46 -3.43
N GLY A 168 -7.73 12.78 -3.78
CA GLY A 168 -9.09 13.07 -3.30
C GLY A 168 -9.32 12.80 -1.81
N VAL A 169 -8.29 12.32 -1.08
CA VAL A 169 -8.34 12.13 0.37
C VAL A 169 -7.60 13.24 1.10
N CYS A 170 -6.34 13.52 0.73
CA CYS A 170 -5.50 14.48 1.45
C CYS A 170 -5.29 15.81 0.72
N GLY A 171 -5.76 15.94 -0.53
CA GLY A 171 -5.59 17.12 -1.38
C GLY A 171 -4.17 17.36 -1.88
N SER A 172 -3.21 16.49 -1.57
CA SER A 172 -1.81 16.64 -1.99
C SER A 172 -1.56 16.03 -3.36
N GLY A 173 -0.61 16.59 -4.10
CA GLY A 173 -0.20 16.09 -5.42
C GLY A 173 0.39 14.67 -5.38
N PHE A 174 0.40 14.01 -6.54
CA PHE A 174 1.09 12.73 -6.71
C PHE A 174 2.55 12.95 -7.09
N ILE A 175 3.40 12.02 -6.65
CA ILE A 175 4.78 11.99 -7.10
C ILE A 175 4.84 11.11 -8.36
N GLU A 176 5.38 11.66 -9.45
CA GLU A 176 5.56 10.93 -10.70
C GLU A 176 6.45 9.70 -10.52
N GLY A 177 6.07 8.60 -11.17
CA GLY A 177 6.80 7.33 -11.10
C GLY A 177 6.40 6.41 -9.93
N TYR A 178 5.53 6.85 -9.01
CA TYR A 178 4.99 5.99 -7.95
C TYR A 178 3.53 5.60 -8.20
N TRP A 179 3.13 4.51 -7.57
CA TRP A 179 1.81 3.93 -7.76
C TRP A 179 0.74 4.68 -6.99
N ALA A 180 -0.48 4.58 -7.49
CA ALA A 180 -1.66 5.20 -6.91
C ALA A 180 -2.88 4.33 -7.17
N TYR A 181 -4.00 4.67 -6.54
CA TYR A 181 -5.30 4.11 -6.88
C TYR A 181 -6.11 5.16 -7.63
N PHE A 182 -6.69 4.78 -8.77
CA PHE A 182 -7.52 5.64 -9.61
C PHE A 182 -8.86 5.01 -9.93
N CYS A 183 -9.90 5.84 -9.90
CA CYS A 183 -11.20 5.47 -10.40
C CYS A 183 -11.14 5.38 -11.94
N LYS A 184 -11.79 4.37 -12.52
CA LYS A 184 -11.93 4.25 -13.98
C LYS A 184 -13.13 5.02 -14.53
N GLU A 185 -14.06 5.40 -13.65
CA GLU A 185 -15.33 6.04 -14.00
C GLU A 185 -15.27 7.56 -13.86
N CYS A 186 -14.33 8.09 -13.07
CA CYS A 186 -14.13 9.53 -12.90
C CYS A 186 -12.66 9.87 -12.59
N ASP A 187 -12.34 11.16 -12.50
CA ASP A 187 -10.96 11.65 -12.26
C ASP A 187 -10.52 11.58 -10.79
N TYR A 188 -11.08 10.64 -10.01
CA TYR A 188 -10.73 10.48 -8.60
C TYR A 188 -9.48 9.62 -8.46
N GLY A 189 -8.41 10.18 -7.88
CA GLY A 189 -7.20 9.46 -7.51
C GLY A 189 -6.93 9.52 -6.01
N ALA A 190 -6.27 8.51 -5.46
CA ALA A 190 -5.75 8.51 -4.09
C ALA A 190 -4.37 7.85 -3.99
N HIS A 191 -3.49 8.37 -3.12
CA HIS A 191 -2.20 7.73 -2.82
C HIS A 191 -2.43 6.33 -2.25
N LEU A 192 -1.44 5.41 -2.35
CA LEU A 192 -1.54 4.06 -1.79
C LEU A 192 -1.99 4.04 -0.33
N ASP A 193 -1.37 4.88 0.50
CA ASP A 193 -1.68 4.98 1.93
C ASP A 193 -3.03 5.66 2.18
N CYS A 194 -3.45 6.59 1.31
CA CYS A 194 -4.74 7.27 1.41
C CYS A 194 -5.91 6.37 0.99
N ALA A 195 -5.70 5.56 -0.04
CA ALA A 195 -6.68 4.61 -0.57
C ALA A 195 -6.84 3.37 0.30
N THR A 196 -5.90 3.13 1.22
CA THR A 196 -5.96 2.00 2.17
C THR A 196 -6.22 2.45 3.60
N ALA A 197 -6.05 3.74 3.91
CA ALA A 197 -6.50 4.33 5.16
C ALA A 197 -8.03 4.35 5.23
N GLU A 198 -8.56 4.03 6.42
CA GLU A 198 -9.99 4.19 6.71
C GLU A 198 -10.36 5.67 6.74
N ALA A 199 -11.64 5.97 6.50
CA ALA A 199 -12.13 7.33 6.56
C ALA A 199 -12.07 7.77 8.03
N ASP A 200 -11.45 8.92 8.32
CA ASP A 200 -11.57 9.50 9.64
C ASP A 200 -13.07 9.68 9.97
N ASP A 201 -13.51 9.04 11.05
CA ASP A 201 -14.90 8.89 11.48
C ASP A 201 -15.49 10.20 12.04
N HIS A 202 -15.44 11.27 11.23
CA HIS A 202 -16.14 12.52 11.50
C HIS A 202 -17.46 12.65 10.73
N HIS A 203 -17.85 11.63 9.97
CA HIS A 203 -19.17 11.58 9.34
C HIS A 203 -19.92 10.30 9.71
N HIS A 204 -20.67 10.45 10.80
CA HIS A 204 -21.79 9.61 11.16
C HIS A 204 -22.78 9.57 9.98
N HIS A 205 -22.93 8.42 9.30
CA HIS A 205 -24.20 8.00 8.70
C HIS A 205 -24.20 6.48 8.51
N ASN A 206 -25.16 5.84 9.17
CA ASN A 206 -25.55 4.45 9.02
C ASN A 206 -25.98 4.17 7.57
N ASN A 207 -25.70 2.98 7.06
CA ASN A 207 -26.73 2.05 6.59
C ASN A 207 -26.16 0.66 6.27
N GLU A 208 -27.07 -0.30 6.39
CA GLU A 208 -26.93 -1.75 6.47
C GLU A 208 -26.68 -2.42 5.10
N ASP A 209 -25.99 -3.56 5.17
CA ASP A 209 -25.95 -4.78 4.34
C ASP A 209 -26.32 -4.76 2.84
N GLU A 210 -25.50 -5.43 2.03
CA GLU A 210 -25.95 -6.40 1.01
C GLU A 210 -24.75 -7.28 0.56
N GLU A 211 -24.86 -8.60 0.81
CA GLU A 211 -23.99 -9.64 0.26
C GLU A 211 -24.58 -10.12 -1.07
N GLU A 212 -23.78 -10.18 -2.13
CA GLU A 212 -24.16 -10.89 -3.37
C GLU A 212 -23.10 -11.95 -3.71
N GLU A 213 -23.60 -13.18 -3.89
CA GLU A 213 -22.91 -14.34 -4.44
C GLU A 213 -22.93 -14.30 -5.97
N GLU A 214 -21.85 -14.69 -6.65
CA GLU A 214 -21.95 -15.26 -8.00
C GLU A 214 -21.01 -16.46 -8.20
N GLU A 215 -21.59 -17.53 -8.74
CA GLU A 215 -20.96 -18.75 -9.24
C GLU A 215 -20.51 -18.60 -10.71
N GLY A 216 -19.48 -19.32 -11.14
CA GLY A 216 -19.36 -19.72 -12.56
C GLY A 216 -17.97 -19.76 -13.22
N SER A 217 -17.26 -20.86 -12.99
CA SER A 217 -16.12 -21.48 -13.73
C SER A 217 -15.60 -20.89 -15.06
N LYS A 218 -14.26 -20.82 -15.20
CA LYS A 218 -13.48 -21.37 -16.35
C LYS A 218 -12.11 -21.86 -15.88
N ASP A 219 -11.72 -23.04 -16.37
CA ASP A 219 -10.47 -23.75 -16.03
C ASP A 219 -9.22 -22.95 -16.44
N VAL A 220 -8.60 -22.35 -15.42
CA VAL A 220 -7.16 -22.09 -15.31
C VAL A 220 -6.69 -22.92 -14.11
N ASP A 221 -5.40 -23.20 -13.91
CA ASP A 221 -4.92 -23.92 -12.72
C ASP A 221 -5.19 -23.09 -11.44
N LEU A 222 -6.45 -23.16 -10.98
CA LEU A 222 -7.07 -22.34 -9.96
C LEU A 222 -6.45 -22.63 -8.60
N ASP A 223 -5.98 -23.85 -8.36
CA ASP A 223 -5.42 -24.23 -7.06
C ASP A 223 -4.12 -23.48 -6.75
N SER A 224 -3.28 -23.21 -7.76
CA SER A 224 -2.06 -22.42 -7.58
C SER A 224 -2.34 -20.92 -7.48
N ILE A 225 -3.27 -20.40 -8.29
CA ILE A 225 -3.65 -18.98 -8.30
C ILE A 225 -4.40 -18.63 -7.01
N VAL A 226 -5.32 -19.48 -6.54
CA VAL A 226 -6.07 -19.30 -5.30
C VAL A 226 -5.12 -19.36 -4.09
N ALA A 227 -4.11 -20.24 -4.08
CA ALA A 227 -3.13 -20.30 -3.00
C ALA A 227 -2.21 -19.06 -2.94
N GLU A 228 -1.79 -18.50 -4.08
CA GLU A 228 -1.01 -17.26 -4.14
C GLU A 228 -1.86 -16.03 -3.76
N ASN A 229 -3.11 -15.99 -4.24
CA ASN A 229 -4.08 -14.94 -3.90
C ASN A 229 -4.44 -14.95 -2.41
N LEU A 230 -4.62 -16.12 -1.79
CA LEU A 230 -4.89 -16.25 -0.35
C LEU A 230 -3.75 -15.72 0.53
N LYS A 231 -2.48 -15.91 0.09
CA LYS A 231 -1.31 -15.36 0.80
C LYS A 231 -1.23 -13.84 0.66
N GLY A 232 -1.53 -13.31 -0.54
CA GLY A 232 -1.67 -11.87 -0.78
C GLY A 232 -2.74 -11.24 0.10
N ILE A 233 -3.92 -11.85 0.17
CA ILE A 233 -5.05 -11.41 1.01
C ILE A 233 -4.66 -11.36 2.50
N ALA A 234 -3.95 -12.37 3.02
CA ALA A 234 -3.53 -12.38 4.41
C ALA A 234 -2.52 -11.26 4.75
N VAL A 235 -1.60 -10.96 3.82
CA VAL A 235 -0.66 -9.83 3.95
C VAL A 235 -1.43 -8.49 3.85
N GLN A 236 -2.39 -8.38 2.95
CA GLN A 236 -3.23 -7.19 2.78
C GLN A 236 -4.06 -6.89 4.05
N GLN A 237 -4.72 -7.90 4.62
CA GLN A 237 -5.47 -7.76 5.87
C GLN A 237 -4.55 -7.37 7.05
N MET A 238 -3.34 -7.93 7.09
CA MET A 238 -2.34 -7.56 8.10
C MET A 238 -1.92 -6.09 7.97
N ILE A 239 -1.75 -5.57 6.76
CA ILE A 239 -1.44 -4.14 6.51
C ILE A 239 -2.57 -3.26 7.03
N LEU A 240 -3.81 -3.56 6.64
CA LEU A 240 -4.99 -2.81 7.07
C LEU A 240 -5.12 -2.80 8.60
N ASN A 241 -4.93 -3.95 9.25
CA ASN A 241 -4.96 -4.03 10.70
C ASN A 241 -3.86 -3.18 11.36
N ASN A 242 -2.65 -3.16 10.79
CA ASN A 242 -1.57 -2.32 11.31
C ASN A 242 -1.87 -0.82 11.13
N GLN A 243 -2.48 -0.42 10.02
CA GLN A 243 -2.93 0.94 9.77
C GLN A 243 -4.02 1.36 10.80
N ARG A 244 -5.03 0.50 11.04
CA ARG A 244 -6.05 0.71 12.08
C ARG A 244 -5.44 0.93 13.47
N ALA A 245 -4.54 0.05 13.89
CA ALA A 245 -3.88 0.15 15.20
C ALA A 245 -3.10 1.47 15.36
N ARG A 246 -2.39 1.89 14.31
CA ARG A 246 -1.67 3.18 14.29
C ARG A 246 -2.61 4.38 14.42
N MET A 247 -3.77 4.36 13.76
CA MET A 247 -4.76 5.43 13.85
C MET A 247 -5.34 5.53 15.26
N ILE A 248 -5.76 4.40 15.86
CA ILE A 248 -6.29 4.35 17.24
C ILE A 248 -5.28 4.96 18.22
N ARG A 249 -4.00 4.60 18.11
CA ARG A 249 -2.96 5.15 18.99
C ARG A 249 -2.73 6.65 18.79
N LYS A 250 -2.75 7.14 17.54
CA LYS A 250 -2.66 8.58 17.25
C LYS A 250 -3.83 9.35 17.87
N GLN A 251 -5.05 8.81 17.80
CA GLN A 251 -6.23 9.42 18.43
C GLN A 251 -6.09 9.42 19.96
N GLN A 252 -5.71 8.29 20.56
CA GLN A 252 -5.47 8.19 22.01
C GLN A 252 -4.37 9.15 22.49
N ALA A 253 -3.26 9.25 21.77
CA ALA A 253 -2.18 10.19 22.08
C ALA A 253 -2.65 11.66 22.01
N THR A 254 -3.47 12.00 21.01
CA THR A 254 -4.08 13.33 20.88
C THR A 254 -5.02 13.62 22.05
N MET A 255 -5.87 12.67 22.46
CA MET A 255 -6.76 12.81 23.62
C MET A 255 -5.97 12.94 24.94
N MET A 256 -4.89 12.17 25.12
CA MET A 256 -3.99 12.27 26.28
C MET A 256 -3.26 13.61 26.35
N ASN A 257 -2.89 14.18 25.20
CA ASN A 257 -2.26 15.50 25.14
C ASN A 257 -3.26 16.62 25.44
N ASN A 258 -4.50 16.51 24.95
CA ASN A 258 -5.57 17.47 25.25
C ASN A 258 -6.00 17.44 26.72
N THR A 259 -6.14 16.26 27.32
CA THR A 259 -6.43 16.13 28.76
C THR A 259 -5.32 16.73 29.62
N ARG A 260 -4.04 16.46 29.30
CA ARG A 260 -2.89 17.10 29.97
C ARG A 260 -2.86 18.63 29.82
N SER A 261 -3.33 19.15 28.68
CA SER A 261 -3.46 20.61 28.45
C SER A 261 -4.53 21.23 29.34
N LEU A 262 -5.70 20.59 29.47
CA LEU A 262 -6.81 21.07 30.32
C LEU A 262 -6.45 21.14 31.81
N PHE A 263 -5.66 20.18 32.32
CA PHE A 263 -5.17 20.21 33.70
C PHE A 263 -4.09 21.29 33.95
N ARG A 264 -3.53 21.91 32.91
CA ARG A 264 -2.52 22.97 33.02
C ARG A 264 -3.11 24.38 33.17
N PHE A 265 -4.42 24.54 32.95
CA PHE A 265 -5.14 25.82 33.10
C PHE A 265 -5.87 25.98 34.45
N HIS A 266 -5.71 25.01 35.37
CA HIS A 266 -6.36 25.02 36.69
C HIS A 266 -5.39 25.05 37.89
N LEU A 267 -4.15 25.52 37.70
CA LEU A 267 -3.18 25.78 38.78
C LEU A 267 -2.65 27.21 38.71
#